data_AF-A0A3D2KBG3-F1
#
_entry.id   AF-A0A3D2KBG3-F1
#
_cell.length_a   1.000
_cell.length_b   1.000
_cell.length_c   1.000
_cell.angle_alpha   90.00
_cell.angle_beta   90.00
_cell.angle_gamma   90.00
#
_symmetry.space_group_name_H-M   'P 1'
#
loop_
_entity.id
_entity.type
_entity.pdbx_description
1 polymer ?
#
loop_
_entity_poly.entity_id
_entity_poly.type
_entity_poly.pdbx_seq_one_letter_code
_entity_poly.pdbx_strand_id
1 'polypeptide(L)' 'MISDKEIFETMGMVSSQHLDVRCITMGISLFDCITGSAKDTAAKVYDKIT' A
#
# COMPACT_ATOMS: atom_id res chain seq x y z
N MET A 1 1.32 18.28 -9.58
CA MET A 1 2.22 17.25 -10.13
C MET A 1 3.56 17.43 -9.44
N ILE A 2 4.19 16.33 -9.04
CA ILE A 2 5.57 16.36 -8.53
C ILE A 2 6.49 16.63 -9.73
N SER A 3 7.43 17.57 -9.58
CA SER A 3 8.40 17.95 -10.60
C SER A 3 9.69 17.14 -10.53
N ASP A 4 10.42 17.02 -11.64
CA ASP A 4 11.70 16.29 -11.68
C ASP A 4 12.71 16.83 -10.66
N LYS A 5 12.71 18.16 -10.43
CA LYS A 5 13.56 18.80 -9.43
C LYS A 5 13.29 18.27 -8.02
N GLU A 6 12.02 18.15 -7.63
CA GLU A 6 11.62 17.64 -6.31
C GLU A 6 11.99 16.16 -6.14
N ILE A 7 11.94 15.37 -7.21
CA ILE A 7 12.38 13.96 -7.21
C ILE A 7 13.88 13.89 -6.92
N PHE A 8 14.71 14.65 -7.65
CA PHE A 8 16.16 14.64 -7.46
C PHE A 8 16.59 15.15 -6.08
N GLU A 9 15.95 16.20 -5.56
CA GLU A 9 16.20 16.69 -4.20
C GLU A 9 15.84 15.63 -3.14
N THR A 10 14.70 14.96 -3.30
CA THR A 10 14.27 13.89 -2.38
C THR A 10 15.22 12.69 -2.40
N MET A 11 15.67 12.27 -3.58
CA MET A 11 16.67 11.20 -3.72
C MET A 11 17.99 11.57 -3.02
N GLY A 12 18.45 12.82 -3.16
CA GLY A 12 19.65 13.32 -2.48
C GLY A 12 19.52 13.31 -0.95
N MET A 13 18.36 13.71 -0.40
CA MET A 13 18.10 13.66 1.04
C MET A 13 18.11 12.23 1.58
N VAL A 14 17.41 11.30 0.90
CA VAL A 14 17.36 9.88 1.31
C VAL A 14 18.77 9.29 1.39
N SER A 15 19.61 9.53 0.37
CA SER A 15 20.97 9.00 0.34
C SER A 15 21.90 9.66 1.36
N SER A 16 21.84 10.98 1.54
CA SER A 16 22.76 11.71 2.43
C SER A 16 22.45 11.51 3.91
N GLN A 17 21.17 11.30 4.26
CA GLN A 17 20.70 11.14 5.63
C GLN A 17 20.46 9.68 6.03
N HIS A 18 20.76 8.73 5.13
CA HIS A 18 20.59 7.28 5.36
C HIS A 18 19.15 6.91 5.78
N LEU A 19 18.16 7.53 5.12
CA LEU A 19 16.76 7.25 5.40
C LEU A 19 16.35 5.90 4.82
N ASP A 20 15.65 5.08 5.59
CA ASP A 20 15.14 3.78 5.16
C ASP A 20 13.62 3.66 5.32
N VAL A 21 12.98 2.98 4.37
CA VAL A 21 11.56 2.68 4.45
C VAL A 21 11.35 1.47 5.34
N ARG A 22 10.74 1.69 6.51
CA ARG A 22 10.48 0.61 7.49
C ARG A 22 9.25 -0.22 7.17
N CYS A 23 8.24 0.40 6.59
CA CYS A 23 6.95 -0.21 6.31
C CYS A 23 6.25 0.55 5.19
N ILE A 24 5.52 -0.17 4.35
CA ILE A 24 4.55 0.38 3.42
C ILE A 24 3.22 -0.28 3.74
N THR A 25 2.22 0.51 4.12
CA THR A 25 0.88 0.02 4.41
C THR A 25 0.02 0.17 3.17
N MET A 26 -0.61 -0.94 2.76
CA MET A 26 -1.63 -0.93 1.72
C MET A 26 -3.02 -1.01 2.35
N GLY A 27 -3.86 -0.01 2.07
CA GLY A 27 -5.28 -0.06 2.44
C GLY A 27 -6.08 -0.79 1.36
N ILE A 28 -6.75 -1.88 1.72
CA ILE A 28 -7.61 -2.65 0.82
C ILE A 28 -9.05 -2.56 1.35
N SER A 29 -9.98 -2.07 0.51
CA SER A 29 -11.41 -2.07 0.85
C SER A 29 -11.96 -3.49 0.79
N LEU A 30 -12.73 -3.93 1.80
CA LEU A 30 -13.37 -5.25 1.84
C LEU A 30 -14.89 -5.19 1.60
N PHE A 31 -15.43 -4.04 1.20
CA PHE A 31 -16.88 -3.86 1.03
C PHE A 31 -17.47 -4.76 -0.07
N ASP A 32 -16.71 -5.06 -1.12
CA ASP A 32 -17.10 -5.98 -2.19
C ASP A 32 -16.94 -7.47 -1.82
N CYS A 33 -16.31 -7.78 -0.68
CA CYS A 33 -16.20 -9.13 -0.16
C CYS A 33 -17.46 -9.61 0.58
N ILE A 34 -18.45 -8.74 0.81
CA ILE A 34 -19.68 -9.07 1.56
C ILE A 34 -20.47 -10.15 0.81
N THR A 35 -20.88 -11.20 1.54
CA THR A 35 -21.73 -12.29 1.03
C THR A 35 -22.74 -12.74 2.08
N GLY A 36 -23.60 -13.70 1.73
CA GLY A 36 -24.63 -14.25 2.63
C GLY A 36 -24.11 -15.15 3.75
N SER A 37 -22.83 -15.54 3.73
CA SER A 37 -22.23 -16.37 4.78
C SER A 37 -20.86 -15.84 5.20
N ALA A 38 -20.50 -16.08 6.47
CA ALA A 38 -19.17 -15.71 6.97
C ALA A 38 -18.05 -16.49 6.25
N LYS A 39 -18.33 -17.75 5.86
CA LYS A 39 -17.37 -18.61 5.17
C LYS A 39 -17.03 -18.08 3.78
N ASP A 40 -18.04 -17.68 3.01
CA ASP A 40 -17.84 -17.19 1.64
C ASP A 40 -17.22 -15.78 1.66
N THR A 41 -17.57 -14.97 2.65
CA THR A 41 -16.93 -13.67 2.89
C THR A 41 -15.43 -13.84 3.17
N ALA A 42 -15.07 -14.80 4.03
CA ALA A 42 -13.66 -15.08 4.32
C ALA A 42 -12.88 -15.54 3.09
N ALA A 43 -13.49 -16.38 2.23
CA ALA A 43 -12.88 -16.80 0.96
C ALA A 43 -12.64 -15.60 0.03
N LYS A 44 -13.63 -14.72 -0.15
CA LYS A 44 -13.48 -13.51 -0.97
C LYS A 44 -12.45 -12.52 -0.43
N VAL A 45 -12.30 -12.42 0.90
CA VAL A 45 -11.26 -11.59 1.51
C VAL A 45 -9.89 -12.17 1.20
N TYR A 46 -9.72 -13.49 1.29
CA TYR A 46 -8.48 -14.17 0.93
C TYR A 46 -8.11 -13.93 -0.53
N ASP A 47 -9.02 -14.25 -1.46
CA ASP A 47 -8.83 -14.10 -2.91
C ASP A 47 -8.51 -12.66 -3.33
N LYS A 48 -8.90 -11.66 -2.53
CA LYS A 48 -8.65 -10.25 -2.81
C LYS A 48 -7.28 -9.76 -2.32
N ILE A 49 -6.78 -10.34 -1.24
CA ILE A 49 -5.54 -9.88 -0.58
C ILE A 49 -4.32 -10.64 -1.12
N THR A 50 -4.47 -11.90 -1.52
CA THR A 50 -3.40 -12.74 -2.09
C THR A 50 -3.35 -12.66 -3.60
#